data_AF-A0A3A6NT76-F1
#
_entry.id   AF-A0A3A6NT76-F1
#
_cell.length_a   1.000
_cell.length_b   1.000
_cell.length_c   1.000
_cell.angle_alpha   90.00
_cell.angle_beta   90.00
_cell.angle_gamma   90.00
#
_symmetry.space_group_name_H-M   'P 1'
#
loop_
_entity.id
_entity.type
_entity.pdbx_description
1 polymer ?
#
loop_
_entity_poly.entity_id
_entity_poly.type
_entity_poly.pdbx_seq_one_letter_code
_entity_poly.pdbx_strand_id
1 'polypeptide(L)'
;MLGAIFPVVEIESFNDLLPYLSGKVFHVTLASNWDDITAVGKLLVNTSDRLSPFGNTVNGYFRFKGCVSFFDYRAYGSAEWEDHSYKCLPTLPLEAQSHILVLFLSQSEHHKLRSWEGWKQDQLWSYRVVPYVECGYPGSVELSAIQEVLHVRKKSNLTA
;
A
#
# COMPACT_ATOMS: atom_id res chain seq x y z
N MET A 1 19.05 6.91 -8.48
CA MET A 1 18.31 7.67 -9.50
C MET A 1 17.43 6.68 -10.24
N LEU A 2 16.12 6.66 -9.98
CA LEU A 2 15.17 5.79 -10.68
C LEU A 2 14.89 6.39 -12.07
N GLY A 3 15.79 6.16 -13.02
CA GLY A 3 15.64 6.51 -14.43
C GLY A 3 14.99 5.41 -15.26
N ALA A 4 14.11 4.60 -14.66
CA ALA A 4 13.44 3.50 -15.34
C ALA A 4 12.04 3.94 -15.79
N ILE A 5 11.72 3.69 -17.06
CA ILE A 5 10.34 3.71 -17.57
C ILE A 5 9.59 2.63 -16.78
N PHE A 6 8.74 3.05 -15.85
CA PHE A 6 7.93 2.09 -15.10
C PHE A 6 6.88 1.49 -16.03
N PRO A 7 6.70 0.14 -16.02
CA PRO A 7 5.63 -0.47 -16.79
C PRO A 7 4.29 0.09 -16.31
N VAL A 8 3.47 0.54 -17.25
CA VAL A 8 2.08 0.89 -17.00
C VAL A 8 1.26 -0.38 -17.21
N VAL A 9 0.55 -0.81 -16.18
CA VAL A 9 -0.39 -1.93 -16.23
C VAL A 9 -1.79 -1.37 -16.26
N GLU A 10 -2.55 -1.76 -17.27
CA GLU A 10 -3.97 -1.47 -17.35
C GLU A 10 -4.77 -2.66 -16.86
N ILE A 11 -5.65 -2.42 -15.89
CA ILE A 11 -6.46 -3.44 -15.24
C ILE A 11 -7.94 -3.21 -15.49
N GLU A 12 -8.72 -4.28 -15.57
CA GLU A 12 -10.19 -4.26 -15.53
C GLU A 12 -10.67 -4.56 -14.10
N SER A 13 -9.93 -5.40 -13.38
CA SER A 13 -10.26 -5.85 -12.04
C SER A 13 -9.03 -5.96 -11.14
N PHE A 14 -9.26 -6.11 -9.84
CA PHE A 14 -8.18 -6.39 -8.88
C PHE A 14 -7.38 -7.65 -9.23
N ASN A 15 -8.01 -8.67 -9.82
CA ASN A 15 -7.35 -9.93 -10.16
C ASN A 15 -6.24 -9.76 -11.19
N ASP A 16 -6.35 -8.76 -12.08
CA ASP A 16 -5.31 -8.47 -13.08
C ASP A 16 -4.02 -7.95 -12.42
N LEU A 17 -4.14 -7.38 -11.21
CA LEU A 17 -3.02 -6.84 -10.46
C LEU A 17 -2.32 -7.90 -9.59
N LEU A 18 -3.03 -8.96 -9.18
CA LEU A 18 -2.51 -9.98 -8.27
C LEU A 18 -1.16 -10.58 -8.68
N PRO A 19 -0.90 -10.95 -9.96
CA PRO A 19 0.40 -11.49 -10.37
C PRO A 19 1.59 -10.57 -10.06
N TYR A 20 1.37 -9.26 -9.95
CA TYR A 20 2.39 -8.27 -9.63
C TYR A 20 2.58 -8.07 -8.11
N LEU A 21 1.56 -8.40 -7.31
CA LEU A 21 1.51 -8.13 -5.86
C LEU A 21 1.85 -9.35 -5.01
N SER A 22 1.52 -10.55 -5.48
CA SER A 22 1.70 -11.80 -4.73
C SER A 22 3.15 -11.96 -4.24
N GLY A 23 3.31 -12.27 -2.96
CA GLY A 23 4.63 -12.44 -2.33
C GLY A 23 5.35 -11.14 -1.96
N LYS A 24 4.79 -9.96 -2.26
CA LYS A 24 5.45 -8.67 -2.06
C LYS A 24 4.83 -7.86 -0.92
N VAL A 25 5.60 -6.91 -0.40
CA VAL A 25 5.15 -5.86 0.52
C VAL A 25 5.14 -4.53 -0.22
N PHE A 26 4.03 -3.80 -0.20
CA PHE A 26 3.90 -2.60 -1.03
C PHE A 26 3.01 -1.52 -0.42
N HIS A 27 3.30 -0.28 -0.78
CA HIS A 27 2.48 0.88 -0.46
C HIS A 27 1.76 1.33 -1.73
N VAL A 28 0.50 1.74 -1.59
CA VAL A 28 -0.28 2.30 -2.70
C VAL A 28 -0.52 3.78 -2.45
N THR A 29 -0.25 4.59 -3.47
CA THR A 29 -0.49 6.04 -3.45
C THR A 29 -1.10 6.50 -4.76
N LEU A 30 -1.72 7.67 -4.77
CA LEU A 30 -2.11 8.35 -6.00
C LEU A 30 -0.87 8.76 -6.78
N ALA A 31 -0.94 8.68 -8.12
CA ALA A 31 0.14 9.12 -8.99
C ALA A 31 0.47 10.61 -8.84
N SER A 32 -0.51 11.43 -8.46
CA SER A 32 -0.31 12.86 -8.18
C SER A 32 0.60 13.14 -6.97
N ASN A 33 0.82 12.17 -6.08
CA ASN A 33 1.74 12.34 -4.95
C ASN A 33 3.20 12.08 -5.32
N TRP A 34 3.48 11.62 -6.54
CA TRP A 34 4.82 11.17 -6.92
C TRP A 34 5.86 12.28 -6.90
N ASP A 35 5.50 13.46 -7.41
CA ASP A 35 6.41 14.62 -7.42
C ASP A 35 6.79 15.04 -5.99
N ASP A 36 5.84 15.06 -5.07
CA ASP A 36 6.10 15.35 -3.65
C ASP A 36 6.99 14.27 -3.00
N ILE A 37 6.66 13.00 -3.23
CA ILE A 37 7.40 11.86 -2.68
C ILE A 37 8.86 11.88 -3.17
N THR A 38 9.07 12.17 -4.45
CA THR A 38 10.41 12.22 -5.06
C THR A 38 11.19 13.47 -4.66
N ALA A 39 10.52 14.62 -4.54
CA ALA A 39 11.16 15.85 -4.07
C ALA A 39 11.68 15.73 -2.63
N VAL A 40 10.93 15.07 -1.74
CA VAL A 40 11.35 14.80 -0.36
C VAL A 40 12.28 13.58 -0.27
N GLY A 41 12.18 12.66 -1.24
CA GLY A 41 12.96 11.43 -1.30
C GLY A 41 12.44 10.31 -0.39
N LYS A 42 11.23 10.44 0.19
CA LYS A 42 10.69 9.52 1.20
C LYS A 42 9.17 9.41 1.15
N LEU A 43 8.64 8.27 1.56
CA LEU A 43 7.25 8.15 2.02
C LEU A 43 7.16 8.64 3.46
N LEU A 44 6.41 9.71 3.68
CA LEU A 44 6.21 10.28 5.01
C LEU A 44 5.07 9.57 5.75
N VAL A 45 5.20 9.49 7.07
CA VAL A 45 4.09 9.06 7.95
C VAL A 45 2.92 10.03 7.76
N ASN A 46 1.72 9.49 7.57
CA ASN A 46 0.51 10.32 7.52
C ASN A 46 0.16 10.86 8.92
N THR A 47 0.79 11.95 9.32
CA THR A 47 0.57 12.63 10.60
C THR A 47 -0.44 13.78 10.49
N SER A 48 -0.76 14.24 9.28
CA SER A 48 -1.71 15.34 9.03
C SER A 48 -3.14 14.83 8.92
N ASP A 49 -4.15 15.70 9.06
CA ASP A 49 -5.57 15.39 8.83
C ASP A 49 -5.90 14.96 7.38
N ARG A 50 -4.87 14.65 6.58
CA ARG A 50 -4.99 14.19 5.21
C ARG A 50 -5.71 12.85 5.17
N LEU A 51 -6.78 12.85 4.40
CA LEU A 51 -7.55 11.66 4.10
C LEU A 51 -6.70 10.71 3.22
N SER A 52 -6.53 9.49 3.71
CA SER A 52 -6.12 8.31 2.96
C SER A 52 -7.27 7.90 2.04
N PRO A 53 -6.98 7.44 0.82
CA PRO A 53 -7.98 6.82 -0.04
C PRO A 53 -8.43 5.44 0.48
N PHE A 54 -7.73 4.87 1.48
CA PHE A 54 -8.08 3.61 2.13
C PHE A 54 -8.84 3.86 3.44
N GLY A 55 -10.16 4.07 3.33
CA GLY A 55 -11.10 4.06 4.46
C GLY A 55 -10.93 5.16 5.52
N ASN A 56 -11.57 4.97 6.68
CA ASN A 56 -11.69 5.96 7.74
C ASN A 56 -10.34 6.22 8.42
N THR A 57 -9.76 7.36 8.13
CA THR A 57 -8.34 7.69 8.35
C THR A 57 -7.96 8.02 9.77
N VAL A 58 -8.94 8.28 10.61
CA VAL A 58 -8.75 8.83 11.95
C VAL A 58 -8.23 7.76 12.92
N ASN A 59 -8.59 6.50 12.73
CA ASN A 59 -8.24 5.41 13.66
C ASN A 59 -7.44 4.28 13.01
N GLY A 60 -6.68 4.54 11.94
CA GLY A 60 -5.76 3.54 11.38
C GLY A 60 -4.67 3.17 12.39
N TYR A 61 -4.53 1.87 12.71
CA TYR A 61 -3.60 1.39 13.73
C TYR A 61 -2.15 1.77 13.42
N PHE A 62 -1.66 1.48 12.21
CA PHE A 62 -0.28 1.80 11.84
C PHE A 62 -0.03 3.31 11.78
N ARG A 63 -1.02 4.10 11.37
CA ARG A 63 -0.96 5.56 11.46
C ARG A 63 -0.77 6.03 12.90
N PHE A 64 -1.59 5.52 13.82
CA PHE A 64 -1.47 5.82 15.26
C PHE A 64 -0.10 5.44 15.84
N LYS A 65 0.47 4.33 15.38
CA LYS A 65 1.82 3.88 15.79
C LYS A 65 2.97 4.64 15.11
N GLY A 66 2.66 5.69 14.33
CA GLY A 66 3.66 6.49 13.62
C GLY A 66 4.34 5.73 12.48
N CYS A 67 3.62 4.83 11.82
CA CYS A 67 4.12 4.03 10.71
C CYS A 67 3.54 4.50 9.37
N VAL A 68 4.30 4.24 8.31
CA VAL A 68 3.73 4.14 6.96
C VAL A 68 3.08 2.76 6.82
N SER A 69 1.81 2.72 6.41
CA SER A 69 1.09 1.46 6.19
C SER A 69 1.46 0.82 4.86
N PHE A 70 1.64 -0.49 4.86
CA PHE A 70 1.88 -1.31 3.67
C PHE A 70 0.89 -2.47 3.63
N PHE A 71 0.58 -2.91 2.41
CA PHE A 71 0.02 -4.23 2.17
C PHE A 71 1.13 -5.28 2.29
N ASP A 72 0.84 -6.38 2.96
CA ASP A 72 1.73 -7.51 3.16
C ASP A 72 1.14 -8.76 2.50
N TYR A 73 1.50 -8.99 1.23
CA TYR A 73 1.01 -10.12 0.46
C TYR A 73 2.01 -11.28 0.43
N ARG A 74 2.96 -11.32 1.38
CA ARG A 74 3.92 -12.41 1.51
C ARG A 74 3.26 -13.77 1.74
N ALA A 75 2.11 -13.77 2.41
CA ALA A 75 1.28 -14.96 2.67
C ALA A 75 0.11 -15.11 1.66
N TYR A 76 0.23 -14.54 0.46
CA TYR A 76 -0.79 -14.67 -0.59
C TYR A 76 -1.17 -16.14 -0.83
N GLY A 77 -2.48 -16.42 -0.90
CA GLY A 77 -3.03 -17.78 -1.09
C GLY A 77 -3.09 -18.64 0.18
N SER A 78 -2.72 -18.10 1.34
CA SER A 78 -3.08 -18.72 2.63
C SER A 78 -4.56 -18.50 2.94
N ALA A 79 -5.16 -19.42 3.72
CA ALA A 79 -6.55 -19.31 4.14
C ALA A 79 -6.80 -17.99 4.90
N GLU A 80 -5.85 -17.58 5.75
CA GLU A 80 -5.95 -16.35 6.51
C GLU A 80 -5.92 -15.12 5.61
N TRP A 81 -5.08 -15.11 4.57
CA TRP A 81 -5.07 -14.01 3.60
C TRP A 81 -6.37 -13.97 2.80
N GLU A 82 -6.88 -15.10 2.33
CA GLU A 82 -8.13 -15.19 1.54
C GLU A 82 -9.34 -14.66 2.34
N ASP A 83 -9.43 -15.02 3.63
CA ASP A 83 -10.48 -14.57 4.55
C ASP A 83 -10.46 -13.07 4.89
N HIS A 84 -9.38 -12.37 4.53
CA HIS A 84 -9.15 -10.97 4.93
C HIS A 84 -8.90 -10.01 3.76
N SER A 85 -8.34 -10.47 2.64
CA SER A 85 -7.86 -9.61 1.54
C SER A 85 -8.94 -8.72 0.95
N TYR A 86 -10.18 -9.19 0.87
CA TYR A 86 -11.32 -8.42 0.36
C TYR A 86 -11.73 -7.23 1.24
N LYS A 87 -11.26 -7.18 2.50
CA LYS A 87 -11.63 -6.11 3.47
C LYS A 87 -10.92 -4.78 3.18
N CYS A 88 -9.82 -4.80 2.43
CA CYS A 88 -9.13 -3.62 1.94
C CYS A 88 -8.42 -3.95 0.64
N LEU A 89 -8.99 -3.48 -0.48
CA LEU A 89 -8.42 -3.72 -1.80
C LEU A 89 -7.43 -2.62 -2.17
N PRO A 90 -6.23 -2.95 -2.69
CA PRO A 90 -5.25 -1.95 -3.12
C PRO A 90 -5.74 -1.10 -4.30
N THR A 91 -6.79 -1.54 -5.00
CA THR A 91 -7.42 -0.82 -6.11
C THR A 91 -8.46 0.20 -5.69
N LEU A 92 -8.82 0.31 -4.40
CA LEU A 92 -9.80 1.29 -3.90
C LEU A 92 -9.55 2.72 -4.41
N PRO A 93 -8.31 3.26 -4.43
CA PRO A 93 -8.08 4.63 -4.91
C PRO A 93 -8.34 4.81 -6.41
N LEU A 94 -8.36 3.74 -7.21
CA LEU A 94 -8.69 3.79 -8.65
C LEU A 94 -10.18 4.04 -8.91
N GLU A 95 -11.04 3.98 -7.91
CA GLU A 95 -12.44 4.38 -8.05
C GLU A 95 -12.59 5.90 -8.12
N ALA A 96 -11.76 6.63 -7.37
CA ALA A 96 -11.80 8.09 -7.32
C ALA A 96 -10.83 8.76 -8.30
N GLN A 97 -9.84 8.02 -8.83
CA GLN A 97 -8.75 8.55 -9.65
C GLN A 97 -8.39 7.59 -10.79
N SER A 98 -7.82 8.12 -11.87
CA SER A 98 -7.48 7.33 -13.05
C SER A 98 -6.21 6.47 -12.90
N HIS A 99 -5.34 6.77 -11.92
CA HIS A 99 -4.01 6.20 -11.84
C HIS A 99 -3.47 6.16 -10.40
N ILE A 100 -2.98 4.99 -9.99
CA ILE A 100 -2.25 4.77 -8.74
C ILE A 100 -0.82 4.32 -9.02
N LEU A 101 0.04 4.48 -8.02
CA LEU A 101 1.36 3.87 -7.98
C LEU A 101 1.40 2.82 -6.89
N VAL A 102 2.04 1.69 -7.19
CA VAL A 102 2.36 0.63 -6.24
C VAL A 102 3.86 0.63 -6.02
N LEU A 103 4.29 0.96 -4.81
CA LEU A 103 5.70 1.08 -4.43
C LEU A 103 6.09 -0.15 -3.61
N PHE A 104 6.92 -1.01 -4.19
CA PHE A 104 7.33 -2.25 -3.56
C PHE A 104 8.52 -2.02 -2.63
N LEU A 105 8.35 -2.39 -1.37
CA LEU A 105 9.40 -2.35 -0.37
C LEU A 105 10.44 -3.43 -0.69
N SER A 106 11.73 -3.09 -0.52
CA SER A 106 12.82 -4.05 -0.67
C SER A 106 12.74 -5.15 0.39
N GLN A 107 13.08 -6.38 0.02
CA GLN A 107 13.09 -7.50 0.96
C GLN A 107 14.08 -7.32 2.12
N SER A 108 15.18 -6.57 1.88
CA SER A 108 16.16 -6.25 2.93
C SER A 108 15.54 -5.45 4.08
N GLU A 109 14.40 -4.79 3.84
CA GLU A 109 13.72 -3.92 4.80
C GLU A 109 12.62 -4.64 5.59
N HIS A 110 12.26 -5.87 5.22
CA HIS A 110 11.16 -6.62 5.83
C HIS A 110 11.35 -6.86 7.34
N HIS A 111 12.59 -6.95 7.82
CA HIS A 111 12.89 -7.14 9.25
C HIS A 111 12.47 -5.95 10.13
N LYS A 112 12.20 -4.78 9.54
CA LYS A 112 11.77 -3.57 10.24
C LYS A 112 10.24 -3.47 10.36
N LEU A 113 9.50 -4.31 9.63
CA LEU A 113 8.04 -4.27 9.58
C LEU A 113 7.42 -4.69 10.91
N ARG A 114 6.41 -3.94 11.33
CA ARG A 114 5.53 -4.31 12.44
C ARG A 114 4.34 -5.08 11.92
N SER A 115 4.11 -6.26 12.51
CA SER A 115 2.95 -7.10 12.26
C SER A 115 1.66 -6.43 12.74
N TRP A 116 0.55 -6.75 12.08
CA TRP A 116 -0.80 -6.43 12.54
C TRP A 116 -1.10 -7.02 13.93
N GLU A 117 -0.41 -8.09 14.34
CA GLU A 117 -0.62 -8.74 15.65
C GLU A 117 -0.40 -7.78 16.83
N GLY A 118 0.44 -6.76 16.66
CA GLY A 118 0.63 -5.72 17.67
C GLY A 118 -0.68 -5.01 18.05
N TRP A 119 -1.63 -4.90 17.12
CA TRP A 119 -2.96 -4.36 17.40
C TRP A 119 -3.72 -5.18 18.44
N LYS A 120 -3.62 -6.51 18.38
CA LYS A 120 -4.21 -7.42 19.37
C LYS A 120 -3.49 -7.34 20.70
N GLN A 121 -2.15 -7.32 20.67
CA GLN A 121 -1.31 -7.26 21.88
C GLN A 121 -1.53 -5.95 22.65
N ASP A 122 -1.62 -4.84 21.94
CA ASP A 122 -1.86 -3.51 22.50
C ASP A 122 -3.34 -3.31 22.92
N GLN A 123 -4.23 -4.27 22.63
CA GLN A 123 -5.67 -4.20 22.90
C GLN A 123 -6.37 -2.96 22.32
N LEU A 124 -5.89 -2.49 21.16
CA LEU A 124 -6.35 -1.25 20.53
C LEU A 124 -7.58 -1.46 19.64
N TRP A 125 -8.61 -2.11 20.18
CA TRP A 125 -9.79 -2.58 19.42
C TRP A 125 -10.57 -1.49 18.69
N SER A 126 -10.47 -0.24 19.14
CA SER A 126 -11.06 0.93 18.47
C SER A 126 -10.30 1.39 17.23
N TYR A 127 -9.07 0.90 17.03
CA TYR A 127 -8.25 1.17 15.86
C TYR A 127 -8.48 0.09 14.78
N ARG A 128 -8.29 0.48 13.53
CA ARG A 128 -8.49 -0.37 12.35
C ARG A 128 -7.16 -0.87 11.81
N VAL A 129 -7.12 -2.16 11.56
CA VAL A 129 -6.09 -2.86 10.77
C VAL A 129 -6.80 -4.00 10.06
N VAL A 130 -6.29 -4.42 8.90
CA VAL A 130 -6.71 -5.67 8.27
C VAL A 130 -5.69 -6.76 8.59
N PRO A 131 -6.02 -7.72 9.48
CA PRO A 131 -5.14 -8.84 9.80
C PRO A 131 -4.69 -9.59 8.54
N TYR A 132 -3.45 -10.09 8.56
CA TYR A 132 -2.82 -10.86 7.46
C TYR A 132 -2.64 -10.11 6.13
N VAL A 133 -3.07 -8.85 6.06
CA VAL A 133 -3.09 -8.02 4.85
C VAL A 133 -2.26 -6.77 5.04
N GLU A 134 -2.18 -6.24 6.26
CA GLU A 134 -1.47 -4.99 6.53
C GLU A 134 -0.27 -5.18 7.46
N CYS A 135 0.77 -4.39 7.22
CA CYS A 135 1.90 -4.21 8.11
C CYS A 135 2.31 -2.72 8.17
N GLY A 136 3.13 -2.35 9.14
CA GLY A 136 3.60 -0.97 9.32
C GLY A 136 5.11 -0.87 9.28
N TYR A 137 5.63 0.06 8.48
CA TYR A 137 7.04 0.45 8.55
C TYR A 137 7.18 1.62 9.56
N PRO A 138 8.00 1.49 10.63
CA PRO A 138 8.16 2.56 11.62
C PRO A 138 8.77 3.83 11.03
N GLY A 139 8.13 4.99 11.24
CA GLY A 139 8.62 6.25 10.71
C GLY A 139 8.47 6.39 9.19
N SER A 140 9.24 7.30 8.62
CA SER A 140 9.25 7.54 7.17
C SER A 140 10.10 6.49 6.46
N VAL A 141 9.76 6.19 5.21
CA VAL A 141 10.47 5.21 4.38
C VAL A 141 11.28 5.92 3.30
N GLU A 142 12.59 5.75 3.29
CA GLU A 142 13.45 6.30 2.23
C GLU A 142 13.06 5.71 0.87
N LEU A 143 13.08 6.50 -0.20
CA LEU A 143 12.83 5.96 -1.54
C LEU A 143 13.88 4.93 -1.98
N SER A 144 15.09 4.96 -1.40
CA SER A 144 16.09 3.91 -1.62
C SER A 144 15.69 2.55 -1.05
N ALA A 145 14.72 2.50 -0.13
CA ALA A 145 14.13 1.27 0.38
C ALA A 145 13.04 0.71 -0.56
N ILE A 146 12.60 1.47 -1.56
CA ILE A 146 11.64 1.03 -2.57
C ILE A 146 12.41 0.44 -3.75
N GLN A 147 12.19 -0.83 -4.04
CA GLN A 147 12.93 -1.56 -5.08
C GLN A 147 12.31 -1.42 -6.47
N GLU A 148 11.00 -1.19 -6.53
CA GLU A 148 10.21 -1.18 -7.76
C GLU A 148 9.00 -0.27 -7.58
N VAL A 149 8.59 0.43 -8.64
CA VAL A 149 7.34 1.18 -8.70
C VAL A 149 6.55 0.70 -9.92
N LEU A 150 5.28 0.37 -9.72
CA LEU A 150 4.36 -0.04 -10.77
C LEU A 150 3.29 1.01 -10.95
N HIS A 151 3.05 1.39 -12.20
CA HIS A 151 2.03 2.33 -12.59
C HIS A 151 0.77 1.57 -12.97
N VAL A 152 -0.36 1.84 -12.31
CA VAL A 152 -1.60 1.06 -12.52
C VAL A 152 -2.77 1.97 -12.90
N ARG A 153 -3.40 1.69 -14.03
CA ARG A 153 -4.55 2.44 -14.54
C ARG A 153 -5.72 1.50 -14.78
N LYS A 154 -6.94 2.03 -14.72
CA LYS A 154 -8.10 1.29 -15.27
C LYS A 154 -8.01 1.29 -16.78
N LYS A 155 -8.32 0.16 -17.42
CA LYS A 155 -8.55 0.14 -18.88
C LYS A 155 -9.67 1.12 -19.22
N SER A 156 -9.43 1.93 -20.24
CA SER A 156 -10.45 2.85 -20.74
C SER A 156 -11.46 2.05 -21.54
N ASN A 157 -12.73 2.04 -21.11
CA ASN A 157 -13.81 1.60 -21.98
C ASN A 157 -14.02 2.69 -23.04
N LEU A 158 -13.26 2.64 -24.14
CA LEU A 158 -13.61 3.36 -25.34
C LEU A 158 -14.86 2.70 -25.92
N THR A 159 -16.04 3.13 -25.47
CA THR A 159 -17.26 2.95 -26.26
C THR A 159 -17.15 3.88 -27.44
N ALA A 160 -16.81 3.32 -28.61
CA ALA A 160 -17.03 3.96 -29.90
C ALA A 160 -18.53 4.08 -30.19
#